data_AF-A0A0A5IBV2-F1
#
_entry.id   AF-A0A0A5IBV2-F1
#
_cell.length_a   1.000
_cell.length_b   1.000
_cell.length_c   1.000
_cell.angle_alpha   90.00
_cell.angle_beta   90.00
_cell.angle_gamma   90.00
#
_symmetry.space_group_name_H-M   'P 1'
#
loop_
_entity.id
_entity.type
_entity.pdbx_description
1 polymer ?
#
loop_
_entity_poly.entity_id
_entity_poly.type
_entity_poly.pdbx_seq_one_letter_code
_entity_poly.pdbx_strand_id
1 'polypeptide(L)' 'MKRETLHERVYAIKYLLSTGELKESDLSDSIIRDLERVKTSRDGIVEEESVSDELRSLVEKTLDVEH' A
#
# COMPACT_ATOMS: atom_id res chain seq x y z
N MET A 1 9.44 6.14 7.04
CA MET A 1 9.70 5.55 5.70
C MET A 1 9.93 6.66 4.67
N LYS A 2 10.71 6.43 3.60
CA LYS A 2 10.85 7.39 2.49
C LYS A 2 9.63 7.31 1.56
N ARG A 3 9.24 8.43 0.94
CA ARG A 3 8.09 8.53 0.03
C ARG A 3 8.15 7.54 -1.14
N GLU A 4 9.35 7.32 -1.69
CA GLU A 4 9.62 6.34 -2.76
C GLU A 4 9.33 4.92 -2.29
N THR A 5 9.81 4.54 -1.11
CA THR A 5 9.55 3.23 -0.50
C THR A 5 8.06 3.02 -0.24
N LEU A 6 7.35 4.06 0.25
CA LEU A 6 5.90 3.98 0.45
C LEU A 6 5.17 3.72 -0.88
N HIS A 7 5.56 4.44 -1.94
CA HIS A 7 4.99 4.26 -3.27
C HIS A 7 5.20 2.84 -3.79
N GLU A 8 6.45 2.35 -3.77
CA GLU A 8 6.79 1.01 -4.23
C GLU A 8 5.97 -0.06 -3.51
N ARG A 9 5.84 0.04 -2.19
CA ARG A 9 5.14 -0.97 -1.39
C ARG A 9 3.63 -0.91 -1.57
N VAL A 10 3.03 0.28 -1.63
CA VAL A 10 1.60 0.41 -1.95
C VAL A 10 1.30 -0.17 -3.33
N TYR A 11 2.15 0.12 -4.33
CA TYR A 11 1.98 -0.44 -5.67
C TYR A 11 2.22 -1.95 -5.72
N ALA A 12 3.18 -2.48 -4.96
CA ALA A 12 3.38 -3.92 -4.84
C ALA A 12 2.13 -4.62 -4.30
N ILE A 13 1.49 -4.08 -3.25
CA ILE A 13 0.25 -4.64 -2.71
C ILE A 13 -0.88 -4.59 -3.76
N LYS A 14 -1.06 -3.45 -4.45
CA LYS A 14 -2.04 -3.33 -5.54
C LYS A 14 -1.77 -4.33 -6.67
N TYR A 15 -0.51 -4.52 -7.02
CA TYR A 15 -0.10 -5.47 -8.05
C TYR A 15 -0.44 -6.91 -7.66
N LEU A 16 -0.09 -7.34 -6.44
CA LEU A 16 -0.38 -8.68 -5.94
C LEU A 16 -1.88 -8.96 -5.86
N LEU A 17 -2.70 -7.95 -5.49
CA LEU A 17 -4.16 -8.05 -5.55
C LEU A 17 -4.64 -8.25 -6.99
N SER A 18 -4.08 -7.49 -7.95
CA SER A 18 -4.47 -7.56 -9.36
C SER A 18 -4.09 -8.88 -10.04
N THR A 19 -2.99 -9.51 -9.62
CA THR A 19 -2.55 -10.83 -10.12
C THR A 19 -3.24 -11.98 -9.39
N GLY A 20 -3.95 -11.71 -8.30
CA GLY A 20 -4.58 -12.71 -7.44
C GLY A 20 -3.59 -13.48 -6.55
N GLU A 21 -2.33 -13.05 -6.50
CA GLU A 21 -1.31 -13.58 -5.60
C GLU A 21 -1.58 -13.19 -4.13
N LEU A 22 -2.23 -12.06 -3.91
CA LEU A 22 -2.84 -11.67 -2.65
C LEU A 22 -4.35 -11.71 -2.82
N LYS A 23 -5.06 -12.42 -1.94
CA LYS A 23 -6.53 -12.43 -1.98
C LYS A 23 -7.07 -11.29 -1.15
N GLU A 24 -8.14 -10.66 -1.61
CA GLU A 24 -8.89 -9.68 -0.83
C GLU A 24 -9.34 -10.23 0.53
N SER A 25 -9.68 -11.54 0.59
CA SER A 25 -10.04 -12.22 1.84
C SER A 25 -8.94 -12.22 2.91
N ASP A 26 -7.69 -12.00 2.51
CA ASP A 26 -6.53 -11.99 3.40
C ASP A 26 -6.27 -10.57 3.98
N LEU A 27 -6.99 -9.56 3.49
CA LEU A 27 -6.94 -8.18 3.95
C LEU A 27 -8.25 -7.78 4.62
N SER A 28 -8.19 -6.77 5.49
CA SER A 28 -9.41 -6.13 5.99
C SER A 28 -10.05 -5.28 4.89
N ASP A 29 -11.40 -5.19 4.92
CA ASP A 29 -12.14 -4.30 4.01
C ASP A 29 -11.71 -2.83 4.11
N SER A 30 -11.18 -2.40 5.27
CA SER A 30 -10.63 -1.04 5.43
C SER A 30 -9.39 -0.85 4.55
N ILE A 31 -8.44 -1.80 4.59
CA ILE A 31 -7.22 -1.75 3.77
C ILE A 31 -7.55 -1.74 2.28
N ILE A 32 -8.50 -2.57 1.82
CA ILE A 32 -8.89 -2.60 0.41
C ILE A 32 -9.44 -1.24 -0.03
N ARG A 33 -10.37 -0.67 0.73
CA ARG A 33 -10.93 0.66 0.45
C ARG A 33 -9.87 1.76 0.50
N ASP A 34 -8.92 1.66 1.41
CA ASP A 34 -7.84 2.64 1.54
C ASP A 34 -6.88 2.56 0.35
N LEU A 35 -6.51 1.36 -0.10
CA LEU A 35 -5.71 1.14 -1.31
C LEU A 35 -6.36 1.80 -2.54
N GLU A 36 -7.66 1.64 -2.73
CA GLU A 36 -8.40 2.26 -3.84
C GLU A 36 -8.39 3.80 -3.78
N ARG A 37 -8.30 4.38 -2.58
CA ARG A 37 -8.33 5.82 -2.34
C ARG A 37 -6.96 6.48 -2.37
N VAL A 38 -5.87 5.70 -2.35
CA VAL A 38 -4.52 6.24 -2.46
C VAL A 38 -4.39 7.03 -3.76
N LYS A 39 -3.96 8.27 -3.62
CA LYS A 39 -3.73 9.20 -4.73
C LYS A 39 -2.28 9.18 -5.16
N THR A 40 -2.08 9.50 -6.43
CA THR A 40 -0.77 9.68 -7.02
C THR A 40 -0.59 11.15 -7.36
N SER A 41 0.48 11.73 -6.85
CA SER A 41 0.85 13.12 -7.11
C SER A 41 1.33 13.30 -8.56
N ARG A 42 1.56 14.55 -8.97
CA ARG A 42 1.90 14.90 -10.36
C ARG A 42 3.21 14.28 -10.86
N ASP A 43 4.11 13.90 -9.97
CA ASP A 43 5.38 13.25 -10.33
C ASP A 43 5.27 11.72 -10.39
N GLY A 44 4.07 11.17 -10.26
CA GLY A 44 3.83 9.73 -10.35
C GLY A 44 4.03 8.98 -9.04
N ILE A 45 4.38 9.67 -7.94
CA ILE A 45 4.59 9.04 -6.63
C ILE A 45 3.33 9.18 -5.77
N VAL A 46 3.08 8.20 -4.91
CA VAL A 46 1.96 8.21 -3.95
C VAL A 46 2.01 9.48 -3.07
N GLU A 47 0.84 10.10 -2.88
CA GLU A 47 0.62 11.18 -1.91
C GLU A 47 0.55 10.60 -0.49
N GLU A 48 1.49 10.97 0.37
CA GLU A 48 1.61 10.41 1.73
C GLU A 48 0.37 10.66 2.58
N GLU A 49 -0.26 11.81 2.39
CA GLU A 49 -1.48 12.26 3.05
C GLU A 49 -2.73 11.49 2.61
N SER A 50 -2.65 10.75 1.49
CA SER A 50 -3.74 9.91 0.99
C SER A 50 -3.67 8.47 1.50
N VAL A 51 -2.58 8.11 2.19
CA VAL A 51 -2.37 6.78 2.77
C VAL A 51 -2.84 6.82 4.22
N SER A 52 -3.78 5.94 4.56
CA SER A 52 -4.25 5.80 5.95
C SER A 52 -3.15 5.25 6.87
N ASP A 53 -3.26 5.54 8.16
CA ASP A 53 -2.32 5.01 9.16
C ASP A 53 -2.34 3.47 9.22
N GLU A 54 -3.50 2.85 8.96
CA GLU A 54 -3.62 1.39 8.92
C GLU A 54 -2.83 0.80 7.75
N LEU A 55 -2.98 1.37 6.55
CA LEU A 55 -2.23 0.96 5.37
C LEU A 55 -0.73 1.24 5.52
N ARG A 56 -0.37 2.37 6.13
CA ARG A 56 1.03 2.68 6.46
C ARG A 56 1.63 1.65 7.42
N SER A 57 0.89 1.25 8.46
CA SER A 57 1.34 0.22 9.40
C SER A 57 1.49 -1.16 8.74
N LEU A 58 0.58 -1.53 7.83
CA LEU A 58 0.70 -2.76 7.05
C LEU A 58 1.99 -2.78 6.22
N VAL A 59 2.25 -1.70 5.49
CA VAL A 59 3.46 -1.54 4.68
C VAL A 59 4.72 -1.60 5.54
N GLU A 60 4.74 -0.93 6.68
CA GLU A 60 5.89 -0.95 7.60
C GLU A 60 6.14 -2.36 8.16
N LYS A 61 5.10 -3.08 8.57
CA LYS A 61 5.23 -4.47 9.02
C LYS A 61 5.78 -5.40 7.94
N THR A 62 5.44 -5.18 6.67
CA THR A 62 6.02 -5.97 5.57
C THR A 62 7.51 -5.66 5.34
N LEU A 63 7.98 -4.45 5.67
CA LEU A 63 9.42 -4.11 5.60
C LEU A 63 10.22 -4.78 6.71
N ASP A 64 9.67 -4.86 7.92
CA ASP A 64 10.35 -5.45 9.07
C ASP A 64 10.56 -6.97 8.94
N VAL A 65 9.77 -7.65 8.11
CA VAL A 65 9.91 -9.10 7.85
C VAL A 65 11.03 -9.41 6.84
N GLU A 66 11.51 -8.43 6.08
CA GLU A 66 12.64 -8.61 5.14
C GLU A 66 14.03 -8.45 5.80
N HIS A 67 14.09 -8.21 7.11
CA HIS A 67 15.32 -8.06 7.93
C HIS A 67 15.51 -9.19 8.95
#